data_AF-X1KT72-F1
#
_entry.id   AF-X1KT72-F1
#
_cell.length_a   1.000
_cell.length_b   1.000
_cell.length_c   1.000
_cell.angle_alpha   90.00
_cell.angle_beta   90.00
_cell.angle_gamma   90.00
#
_symmetry.space_group_name_H-M   'P 1'
#
loop_
_entity.id
_entity.type
_entity.pdbx_description
1 polymer ?
#
loop_
_entity_poly.entity_id
_entity_poly.type
_entity_poly.pdbx_seq_one_letter_code
_entity_poly.pdbx_strand_id
1 'polypeptide(L)' 'MEGAEAVFGIGTGGGILGVLKVQLEGKKTMSATEFLRGQRQFIGA' A
#
# COMPACT_ATOMS: atom_id res chain seq x y z
N MET A 1 7.17 19.59 -2.94
CA MET A 1 6.40 18.81 -1.97
C MET A 1 6.97 17.41 -2.01
N GLU A 2 7.74 17.03 -1.00
CA GLU A 2 8.34 15.71 -0.90
C GLU A 2 7.21 14.76 -0.44
N GLY A 3 6.52 14.16 -1.41
CA GLY A 3 5.44 13.21 -1.14
C GLY A 3 6.03 11.95 -0.51
N ALA A 4 5.40 11.44 0.54
CA ALA A 4 5.83 10.20 1.18
C ALA A 4 5.99 9.08 0.14
N GLU A 5 7.11 8.35 0.22
CA GLU A 5 7.44 7.30 -0.74
C GLU A 5 6.51 6.09 -0.54
N ALA A 6 5.79 5.71 -1.59
CA ALA A 6 4.91 4.55 -1.58
C ALA A 6 5.69 3.28 -1.96
N VAL A 7 5.62 2.25 -1.11
CA VAL A 7 6.32 0.97 -1.32
C VAL A 7 5.54 -0.02 -2.21
N PHE A 8 4.26 0.26 -2.48
CA PHE A 8 3.46 -0.39 -3.53
C PHE A 8 2.36 0.55 -4.03
N GLY A 9 1.73 0.20 -5.15
CA GLY A 9 0.66 0.98 -5.74
C GLY A 9 -0.38 0.13 -6.46
N ILE A 10 -1.50 0.78 -6.79
CA ILE A 10 -2.63 0.17 -7.50
C ILE A 10 -2.66 0.71 -8.93
N GLY A 11 -2.75 -0.21 -9.91
CA GLY A 11 -2.99 0.17 -11.30
C GLY A 11 -4.39 0.76 -11.46
N THR A 12 -4.47 1.96 -12.02
CA THR A 12 -5.72 2.67 -12.31
C THR A 12 -5.76 3.03 -13.80
N GLY A 13 -6.91 3.49 -14.30
CA GLY A 13 -7.03 3.91 -15.70
C GLY A 13 -6.13 5.09 -16.10
N GLY A 14 -5.65 5.88 -15.13
CA GLY A 14 -4.79 7.05 -15.35
C GLY A 14 -3.33 6.86 -14.90
N GLY A 15 -2.93 5.65 -14.51
CA GLY A 15 -1.58 5.39 -13.99
C GLY A 15 -1.60 4.64 -12.66
N ILE A 16 -0.56 4.83 -11.83
CA ILE A 16 -0.39 4.10 -10.57
C ILE A 16 -0.74 5.02 -9.39
N LEU A 17 -1.66 4.60 -8.54
CA LEU A 17 -1.93 5.24 -7.26
C LEU A 17 -1.04 4.62 -6.17
N GLY A 18 -0.10 5.39 -5.64
CA GLY A 18 0.75 4.96 -4.54
C GLY A 18 -0.03 4.82 -3.22
N VAL A 19 0.17 3.70 -2.51
CA VAL A 19 -0.49 3.44 -1.23
C VAL A 19 0.48 3.76 -0.08
N LEU A 20 0.07 4.65 0.82
CA LEU A 20 0.89 5.07 1.97
C LEU A 20 0.47 4.39 3.27
N LYS A 21 -0.83 4.15 3.44
CA LYS A 21 -1.42 3.53 4.63
C LYS A 21 -2.56 2.61 4.23
N VAL A 22 -2.77 1.57 5.02
CA VAL A 22 -3.87 0.62 4.85
C VAL A 22 -4.52 0.33 6.19
N GLN A 23 -5.77 -0.10 6.14
CA GLN A 23 -6.47 -0.68 7.26
C GLN A 23 -7.15 -1.96 6.76
N LEU A 24 -6.77 -3.09 7.36
CA LEU A 24 -7.51 -4.31 7.15
C LEU A 24 -8.81 -4.25 7.95
N GLU A 25 -9.85 -4.90 7.44
CA GLU A 25 -11.14 -4.98 8.12
C GLU A 25 -10.97 -5.46 9.57
N GLY A 26 -11.56 -4.72 10.51
CA GLY A 26 -11.45 -5.01 11.95
C GLY A 26 -10.06 -4.82 12.56
N LYS A 27 -9.07 -4.27 11.84
CA LYS A 27 -7.73 -3.96 12.34
C LYS A 27 -7.46 -2.46 12.42
N LYS A 28 -6.41 -2.10 13.15
CA LYS A 28 -5.90 -0.72 13.18
C LYS A 28 -5.20 -0.37 11.86
N THR A 29 -5.21 0.91 11.53
CA THR A 29 -4.43 1.47 10.41
C THR A 29 -2.94 1.23 10.61
N MET A 30 -2.22 0.93 9.52
CA MET A 30 -0.77 0.73 9.50
C MET A 30 -0.15 1.33 8.23
N SER A 31 1.17 1.49 8.23
CA SER A 31 1.90 1.92 7.03
C SER A 31 1.90 0.84 5.95
N ALA A 32 2.07 1.27 4.70
CA ALA A 32 2.24 0.35 3.56
C ALA A 32 3.45 -0.59 3.74
N THR A 33 4.53 -0.10 4.36
CA THR A 33 5.74 -0.90 4.64
C THR A 33 5.48 -1.99 5.67
N GLU A 34 4.77 -1.68 6.76
CA GLU A 34 4.40 -2.67 7.78
C GLU A 34 3.47 -3.75 7.18
N PHE A 35 2.52 -3.32 6.36
CA PHE A 35 1.59 -4.22 5.70
C PHE A 35 2.30 -5.25 4.80
N LEU A 36 3.20 -4.81 3.91
CA LEU A 36 3.92 -5.72 3.01
C LEU A 36 4.80 -6.74 3.74
N ARG A 37 5.40 -6.35 4.87
CA ARG A 37 6.19 -7.28 5.70
C ARG A 37 5.36 -8.47 6.17
N GLY A 38 4.09 -8.24 6.50
CA GLY A 38 3.14 -9.27 6.94
C GLY A 38 2.41 -10.02 5.82
N GLN A 39 2.44 -9.50 4.59
CA GLN A 39 1.67 -10.01 3.45
C GLN A 39 2.54 -10.10 2.19
N ARG A 40 3.58 -10.94 2.23
CA ARG A 40 4.57 -11.07 1.13
C ARG A 40 3.99 -11.52 -0.21
N GLN A 41 2.83 -12.19 -0.20
CA GLN A 41 2.14 -12.66 -1.42
C GLN A 41 1.08 -11.68 -1.95
N PHE A 42 0.98 -10.48 -1.36
CA PHE A 42 -0.05 -9.52 -1.74
C PHE A 42 0.21 -8.81 -3.08
N ILE A 43 1.48 -8.70 -3.49
CA ILE A 43 1.86 -8.04 -4.74
C ILE A 43 1.90 -9.10 -5.86
N GLY A 44 0.95 -9.04 -6.80
CA GLY A 44 0.96 -9.82 -8.05
C GLY A 44 -0.12 -10.90 -8.18
N ALA A 45 -1.39 -10.48 -8.28
CA ALA A 45 -2.48 -11.28 -8.85
C ALA A 45 -2.74 -10.85 -10.30
#